data_AF-F7ZG46-F1
#
_entry.id   AF-F7ZG46-F1
#
_cell.length_a   1.000
_cell.length_b   1.000
_cell.length_c   1.000
_cell.angle_alpha   90.00
_cell.angle_beta   90.00
_cell.angle_gamma   90.00
#
_symmetry.space_group_name_H-M   'P 1'
#
loop_
_entity.id
_entity.type
_entity.pdbx_description
1 polymer ?
#
loop_
_entity_poly.entity_id
_entity_poly.type
_entity_poly.pdbx_seq_one_letter_code
_entity_poly.pdbx_strand_id
1 'polypeptide(L)'
;MAAYVPASFQKDPEAGGDQYCFNAPWFMCEGTDVWRLLRSIASGLVYYDPAHTIYADGTAKVRPQWRIGTSRLEAALRELYARVSVVS
;
A
#
# COMPACT_ATOMS: atom_id res chain seq x y z
N MET A 1 0.50 9.01 10.38
CA MET A 1 1.40 7.86 10.62
C MET A 1 0.88 6.68 9.81
N ALA A 2 1.77 5.87 9.24
CA ALA A 2 1.42 4.67 8.47
C ALA A 2 2.45 3.57 8.73
N ALA A 3 2.01 2.31 8.77
CA ALA A 3 2.87 1.14 8.90
C ALA A 3 2.72 0.25 7.66
N TYR A 4 3.85 -0.14 7.06
CA TYR A 4 3.89 -1.06 5.92
C TYR A 4 4.53 -2.36 6.38
N VAL A 5 3.68 -3.35 6.67
CA VAL A 5 4.06 -4.64 7.27
C VAL A 5 3.92 -5.73 6.20
N PRO A 6 5.01 -6.42 5.82
CA PRO A 6 4.91 -7.57 4.94
C PRO A 6 4.19 -8.71 5.65
N ALA A 7 3.33 -9.43 4.92
CA ALA A 7 2.66 -10.61 5.43
C ALA A 7 2.84 -11.78 4.45
N SER A 8 3.09 -12.97 4.99
CA SER A 8 2.96 -14.22 4.25
C SER A 8 1.59 -14.82 4.52
N PHE A 9 1.04 -15.48 3.51
CA PHE A 9 -0.26 -16.11 3.56
C PHE A 9 -0.10 -17.61 3.42
N GLN A 10 -0.80 -18.36 4.27
CA GLN A 10 -0.87 -19.81 4.20
C GLN A 10 -2.33 -20.24 4.23
N LYS A 11 -2.73 -21.03 3.24
CA LYS A 11 -3.99 -21.78 3.32
C LYS A 11 -3.80 -22.91 4.31
N ASP A 12 -4.63 -22.95 5.33
CA ASP A 12 -4.71 -24.08 6.25
C ASP A 12 -6.15 -24.58 6.32
N PRO A 13 -6.52 -25.52 5.42
CA PRO A 13 -7.86 -26.08 5.38
C PRO A 13 -8.22 -26.88 6.63
N GLU A 14 -7.22 -27.40 7.36
CA GLU A 14 -7.42 -28.26 8.52
C GLU A 14 -7.55 -27.46 9.83
N ALA A 15 -6.86 -26.31 9.94
CA ALA A 15 -6.97 -25.41 11.10
C ALA A 15 -8.18 -24.46 11.05
N GLY A 16 -9.11 -24.65 10.11
CA GLY A 16 -10.38 -23.90 10.06
C GLY A 16 -10.28 -22.51 9.43
N GLY A 17 -9.22 -22.22 8.65
CA GLY A 17 -9.17 -20.99 7.87
C GLY A 17 -7.80 -20.57 7.36
N ASP A 18 -7.85 -19.52 6.55
CA ASP A 18 -6.69 -18.80 6.02
C ASP A 18 -5.86 -18.17 7.14
N GLN A 19 -4.54 -18.37 7.11
CA GLN A 19 -3.60 -17.82 8.09
C GLN A 19 -2.70 -16.74 7.47
N TYR A 20 -2.44 -15.68 8.24
CA TYR A 20 -1.50 -14.62 7.88
C TYR A 20 -0.40 -14.51 8.94
N CYS A 21 0.85 -14.50 8.50
CA CYS A 21 2.02 -14.26 9.36
C CYS A 21 2.60 -12.88 9.01
N PHE A 22 2.55 -11.96 9.96
CA PHE A 22 3.12 -10.61 9.81
C PHE A 22 4.61 -10.65 10.14
N ASN A 23 5.43 -10.15 9.22
CA ASN A 23 6.87 -10.33 9.25
C ASN A 23 7.61 -9.01 9.51
N ALA A 24 8.78 -9.13 10.13
CA ALA A 24 9.79 -8.09 10.16
C ALA A 24 10.86 -8.36 9.06
N PRO A 25 11.59 -7.33 8.59
CA PRO A 25 11.42 -5.93 8.95
C PRO A 25 10.19 -5.27 8.30
N TRP A 26 9.65 -4.24 8.94
CA TRP A 26 8.55 -3.43 8.43
C TRP A 26 8.86 -1.92 8.53
N PHE A 27 8.12 -1.09 7.80
CA PHE A 27 8.38 0.36 7.76
C PHE A 27 7.36 1.14 8.60
N MET A 28 7.84 1.98 9.52
CA MET A 28 7.04 3.02 10.18
C MET A 28 7.27 4.36 9.47
N CYS A 29 6.19 5.02 9.08
CA CYS A 29 6.21 6.20 8.23
C CYS A 29 5.42 7.37 8.85
N GLU A 30 6.02 8.56 8.88
CA GLU A 30 5.46 9.75 9.54
C GLU A 30 5.66 11.03 8.72
N GLY A 31 4.79 12.02 8.96
CA GLY A 31 4.90 13.34 8.36
C GLY A 31 4.67 13.34 6.84
N THR A 32 3.54 12.80 6.39
CA THR A 32 3.08 13.01 5.01
C THR A 32 2.33 14.33 4.90
N ASP A 33 2.34 14.92 3.71
CA ASP A 33 1.61 16.15 3.38
C ASP A 33 1.23 16.16 1.89
N VAL A 34 0.38 17.11 1.49
CA VAL A 34 -0.09 17.23 0.11
C VAL A 34 1.05 17.48 -0.89
N TRP A 35 2.11 18.19 -0.49
CA TRP A 35 3.22 18.48 -1.38
C TRP A 35 4.11 17.26 -1.61
N ARG A 36 4.30 16.41 -0.60
CA ARG A 36 4.96 15.11 -0.72
C ARG A 36 4.20 14.20 -1.66
N LEU A 37 2.86 14.17 -1.55
CA LEU A 37 2.02 13.43 -2.48
C LEU A 37 2.19 13.94 -3.92
N LEU A 38 2.07 15.24 -4.14
CA LEU A 38 2.21 15.84 -5.49
C LEU A 38 3.59 15.59 -6.10
N ARG A 39 4.66 15.69 -5.30
CA ARG A 39 6.02 15.35 -5.75
C ARG A 39 6.14 13.88 -6.12
N SER A 40 5.60 12.99 -5.29
CA SER A 40 5.62 11.55 -5.54
C SER A 40 4.81 11.14 -6.79
N ILE A 41 3.75 11.89 -7.12
CA ILE A 41 3.02 11.76 -8.39
C ILE A 41 3.90 12.22 -9.54
N ALA A 42 4.53 13.40 -9.42
CA ALA A 42 5.40 13.96 -10.44
C ALA A 42 6.65 13.09 -10.71
N SER A 43 7.17 12.40 -9.69
CA SER A 43 8.29 11.46 -9.79
C SER A 43 7.90 10.08 -10.34
N GLY A 44 6.59 9.83 -10.51
CA GLY A 44 6.05 8.56 -11.00
C GLY A 44 6.06 7.43 -9.96
N LEU A 45 6.32 7.72 -8.69
CA LEU A 45 6.27 6.73 -7.59
C LEU A 45 4.84 6.48 -7.09
N VAL A 46 3.95 7.47 -7.25
CA VAL A 46 2.52 7.36 -6.99
C VAL A 46 1.75 7.47 -8.30
N TYR A 47 0.78 6.59 -8.50
CA TYR A 47 -0.08 6.59 -9.67
C TYR A 47 -1.56 6.50 -9.30
N TYR A 48 -2.39 7.03 -10.18
CA TYR A 48 -3.85 6.95 -10.09
C TYR A 48 -4.32 5.61 -10.67
N ASP A 49 -5.09 4.87 -9.88
CA ASP A 49 -5.82 3.68 -10.31
C ASP A 49 -7.33 3.99 -10.24
N PRO A 50 -8.05 4.03 -11.38
CA PRO A 50 -9.50 4.19 -11.38
C PRO A 50 -10.23 3.09 -10.57
N ALA A 51 -9.68 1.87 -10.57
CA ALA A 51 -10.23 0.66 -9.93
C ALA A 51 -11.75 0.48 -10.14
N HIS A 52 -12.26 0.85 -11.32
CA HIS A 52 -13.67 0.68 -11.66
C HIS A 52 -13.99 -0.79 -11.85
N THR A 53 -15.12 -1.24 -11.32
CA THR A 53 -15.67 -2.57 -11.58
C THR A 53 -17.12 -2.41 -12.03
N ILE A 54 -17.54 -3.15 -13.05
CA ILE A 54 -18.95 -3.23 -13.44
C ILE A 54 -19.51 -4.49 -12.79
N TYR A 55 -20.55 -4.34 -11.97
CA TYR A 55 -21.25 -5.46 -11.35
C TYR A 55 -22.14 -6.21 -12.36
N ALA A 56 -22.58 -7.41 -12.00
CA ALA A 56 -23.41 -8.25 -12.88
C ALA A 56 -24.78 -7.61 -13.23
N ASP A 57 -25.25 -6.66 -12.43
CA ASP A 57 -26.48 -5.88 -12.67
C ASP A 57 -26.25 -4.64 -13.54
N GLY A 58 -25.03 -4.45 -14.07
CA GLY A 58 -24.65 -3.31 -14.89
C GLY A 58 -24.29 -2.04 -14.10
N THR A 59 -24.36 -2.06 -12.77
CA THR A 59 -23.98 -0.91 -11.94
C THR A 59 -22.46 -0.74 -11.86
N ALA A 60 -21.99 0.50 -11.95
CA ALA A 60 -20.58 0.82 -11.83
C ALA A 60 -20.17 1.02 -10.37
N LYS A 61 -19.19 0.25 -9.91
CA LYS A 61 -18.45 0.49 -8.68
C LYS A 61 -17.25 1.38 -9.00
N VAL A 62 -17.31 2.64 -8.59
CA VAL A 62 -16.22 3.60 -8.78
C VAL A 62 -15.45 3.75 -7.46
N ARG A 63 -14.16 3.38 -7.46
CA ARG A 63 -13.28 3.46 -6.29
C ARG A 63 -11.88 3.95 -6.68
N PRO A 64 -11.73 5.21 -7.10
CA PRO A 64 -10.43 5.74 -7.44
C PRO A 64 -9.47 5.64 -6.26
N GLN A 65 -8.26 5.17 -6.52
CA GLN A 65 -7.22 4.95 -5.52
C GLN A 65 -5.89 5.55 -5.99
N TRP A 66 -5.14 6.12 -5.06
CA TRP A 66 -3.73 6.43 -5.27
C TRP A 66 -2.90 5.26 -4.77
N ARG A 67 -1.97 4.77 -5.59
CA ARG A 67 -1.17 3.58 -5.31
C ARG A 67 0.32 3.85 -5.46
N ILE A 68 1.12 3.02 -4.81
CA ILE A 68 2.58 2.95 -4.97
C ILE A 68 2.97 1.57 -5.48
N GLY A 69 4.08 1.50 -6.23
CA GLY A 69 4.67 0.23 -6.66
C GLY A 69 5.51 -0.40 -5.54
N THR A 70 5.40 -1.73 -5.36
CA THR A 70 6.17 -2.46 -4.34
C THR A 70 7.64 -2.69 -4.73
N SER A 71 7.96 -2.68 -6.03
CA SER A 71 9.33 -2.86 -6.53
C SER A 71 10.30 -1.74 -6.12
N ARG A 72 9.77 -0.57 -5.77
CA ARG A 72 10.51 0.59 -5.25
C ARG A 72 9.89 1.12 -3.96
N LEU A 73 9.36 0.21 -3.13
CA LEU A 73 8.57 0.55 -1.94
C LEU A 73 9.29 1.56 -1.04
N GLU A 74 10.51 1.25 -0.59
CA GLU A 74 11.22 2.15 0.34
C GLU A 74 11.48 3.54 -0.25
N ALA A 75 11.86 3.61 -1.54
CA ALA A 75 12.06 4.90 -2.22
C ALA A 75 10.75 5.72 -2.27
N ALA A 76 9.63 5.06 -2.62
CA ALA A 76 8.31 5.69 -2.61
C ALA A 76 7.91 6.18 -1.22
N LEU A 77 8.17 5.40 -0.17
CA LEU A 77 7.90 5.79 1.22
C LEU A 77 8.74 7.01 1.64
N ARG A 78 10.02 7.04 1.29
CA ARG A 78 10.92 8.15 1.64
C ARG A 78 10.56 9.46 0.94
N GLU A 79 9.89 9.40 -0.21
CA GLU A 79 9.35 10.59 -0.86
C GLU A 79 8.02 11.03 -0.21
N LEU A 80 7.11 10.07 0.03
CA LEU A 80 5.78 10.31 0.58
C LEU A 80 5.76 10.77 2.04
N TYR A 81 6.76 10.39 2.81
CA TYR A 81 6.82 10.63 4.25
C TYR A 81 8.10 11.37 4.64
N ALA A 82 8.00 12.27 5.61
CA ALA A 82 9.14 12.99 6.14
C ALA A 82 10.10 12.10 6.92
N ARG A 83 9.59 11.03 7.54
CA ARG A 83 10.39 10.08 8.29
C ARG A 83 9.96 8.66 7.95
N VAL A 84 10.94 7.81 7.69
CA VAL A 84 10.77 6.37 7.47
C VAL A 84 11.80 5.66 8.33
N SER A 85 11.34 4.84 9.27
CA SER A 85 12.17 3.95 10.08
C SER A 85 11.85 2.50 9.76
N VAL A 86 12.91 1.68 9.74
CA VAL A 86 12.78 0.22 9.65
C VAL A 86 12.65 -0.30 11.08
N VAL A 87 11.60 -1.09 11.32
CA VAL A 87 11.37 -1.78 12.58
C VAL A 87 11.65 -3.26 12.34
N SER A 88 12.61 -3.78 13.10
CA SER A 88 13.11 -5.17 13.06
C SER A 88 12.67 -5.95 14.29
#